data_AF-A0A166R1X7-F1
#
_entry.id   AF-A0A166R1X7-F1
#
_cell.length_a   1.000
_cell.length_b   1.000
_cell.length_c   1.000
_cell.angle_alpha   90.00
_cell.angle_beta   90.00
_cell.angle_gamma   90.00
#
_symmetry.space_group_name_H-M   'P 1'
#
loop_
_entity.id
_entity.type
_entity.pdbx_description
1 polymer ?
#
loop_
_entity_poly.entity_id
_entity_poly.type
_entity_poly.pdbx_seq_one_letter_code
_entity_poly.pdbx_strand_id
1 'polypeptide(L)'
;MLDDKLPIKEIYAGCICCSLVKKFKESIEKLTLIYKPEHIFIKPSGVGNLSDIVKVCKKISENSDFLTRINHLIIIVDVSAFDDYLDNFGGFYLDQIQNANIIFLSRVDNIDDKKLKIKCSVLYL
;
A
#
# COMPACT_ATOMS: atom_id res chain seq x y z
N MET A 1 1.51 20.44 -7.16
CA MET A 1 0.60 20.30 -6.01
C MET A 1 -0.58 19.48 -6.50
N LEU A 2 -1.00 18.44 -5.79
CA LEU A 2 -2.28 17.80 -6.10
C LEU A 2 -3.35 18.81 -5.72
N ASP A 3 -4.00 19.40 -6.72
CA ASP A 3 -5.05 20.42 -6.54
C ASP A 3 -6.10 19.96 -5.52
N ASP A 4 -6.74 20.92 -4.84
CA ASP A 4 -7.88 20.77 -3.91
C ASP A 4 -9.12 20.04 -4.51
N LYS A 5 -8.99 19.47 -5.70
CA LYS A 5 -10.00 18.68 -6.42
C LYS A 5 -9.97 17.19 -6.10
N LEU A 6 -8.93 16.67 -5.46
CA LEU A 6 -8.89 15.25 -5.08
C LEU A 6 -9.55 15.06 -3.70
N PRO A 7 -10.67 14.32 -3.60
CA PRO A 7 -11.26 14.04 -2.29
C PRO A 7 -10.32 13.19 -1.43
N ILE A 8 -9.73 13.80 -0.41
CA ILE A 8 -8.83 13.11 0.53
C ILE A 8 -9.60 12.79 1.81
N LYS A 9 -9.49 11.54 2.26
CA LYS A 9 -9.99 11.11 3.56
C LYS A 9 -8.86 10.49 4.37
N GLU A 10 -8.49 11.16 5.46
CA GLU A 10 -7.54 10.60 6.42
C GLU A 10 -8.25 9.65 7.39
N ILE A 11 -7.59 8.53 7.67
CA ILE A 11 -8.06 7.50 8.60
C ILE A 11 -6.98 7.32 9.65
N TYR A 12 -7.23 7.83 10.85
CA TYR A 12 -6.31 7.63 11.98
C TYR A 12 -6.48 6.24 12.58
N ALA A 13 -5.36 5.53 12.73
CA ALA A 13 -5.32 4.27 13.45
C ALA A 13 -5.61 4.52 14.93
N GLY A 14 -6.78 4.07 15.40
CA GLY A 14 -7.06 3.90 16.83
C GLY A 14 -6.81 2.45 17.24
N CYS A 15 -6.55 2.19 18.52
CA CYS A 15 -6.22 0.86 19.01
C CYS A 15 -7.26 -0.24 18.68
N ILE A 16 -6.70 -1.45 18.48
CA ILE A 16 -7.28 -2.81 18.51
C ILE A 16 -8.24 -3.15 17.34
N CYS A 17 -7.61 -3.81 16.35
CA CYS A 17 -8.04 -4.76 15.30
C CYS A 17 -9.47 -4.74 14.69
N CYS A 18 -10.52 -4.32 15.40
CA CYS A 18 -11.90 -4.26 14.86
C CYS A 18 -12.33 -2.84 14.48
N SER A 19 -11.84 -1.83 15.20
CA SER A 19 -12.24 -0.43 14.98
C SER A 19 -11.68 0.13 13.67
N LEU A 20 -10.47 -0.28 13.28
CA LEU A 20 -9.81 0.18 12.06
C LEU A 20 -10.51 -0.34 10.80
N VAL A 21 -10.83 -1.64 10.76
CA VAL A 21 -11.55 -2.26 9.63
C VAL A 21 -12.90 -1.59 9.40
N LYS A 22 -13.64 -1.33 10.49
CA LYS A 22 -14.93 -0.63 10.43
C LYS A 22 -14.78 0.80 9.90
N LYS A 23 -13.84 1.58 10.45
CA LYS A 23 -13.56 2.95 9.99
C LYS A 23 -13.10 2.99 8.53
N PHE A 24 -12.34 1.98 8.09
CA PHE A 24 -11.89 1.85 6.72
C PHE A 24 -13.05 1.57 5.77
N LYS A 25 -13.94 0.63 6.14
CA LYS A 25 -15.19 0.34 5.42
C LYS A 25 -16.05 1.60 5.28
N GLU A 26 -16.37 2.26 6.39
CA GLU A 26 -17.20 3.47 6.40
C GLU A 26 -16.61 4.59 5.54
N SER A 27 -15.28 4.73 5.52
CA SER A 27 -14.60 5.73 4.71
C SER A 27 -14.70 5.43 3.22
N ILE A 28 -14.49 4.17 2.81
CA ILE A 28 -14.66 3.75 1.42
C ILE A 28 -16.10 3.92 0.96
N GLU A 29 -17.08 3.44 1.74
CA GLU A 29 -18.50 3.55 1.38
C GLU A 29 -18.93 5.01 1.25
N LYS A 30 -18.50 5.87 2.17
CA LYS A 30 -18.80 7.31 2.12
C LYS A 30 -18.17 7.97 0.89
N LEU A 31 -16.92 7.65 0.55
CA LEU A 31 -16.26 8.17 -0.65
C LEU A 31 -16.97 7.70 -1.92
N THR A 32 -17.32 6.42 -1.99
CA THR A 32 -18.04 5.85 -3.13
C THR A 32 -19.41 6.48 -3.33
N LEU A 33 -20.16 6.70 -2.25
CA LEU A 33 -21.50 7.30 -2.32
C LEU A 33 -21.46 8.78 -2.74
N ILE A 34 -20.54 9.56 -2.17
CA ILE A 34 -20.47 11.02 -2.40
C ILE A 34 -19.82 11.34 -3.74
N TYR A 35 -18.67 10.73 -4.03
CA TYR A 35 -17.83 11.13 -5.16
C TYR A 35 -17.91 10.20 -6.36
N LYS A 36 -18.46 8.99 -6.19
CA LYS A 36 -18.57 7.96 -7.24
C LYS A 36 -17.27 7.81 -8.07
N PRO A 37 -16.12 7.60 -7.41
CA PRO A 37 -14.85 7.58 -8.12
C PRO A 37 -14.70 6.31 -8.96
N GLU A 38 -14.01 6.42 -10.09
CA GLU A 38 -13.58 5.25 -10.88
C GLU A 38 -12.42 4.51 -10.20
N HIS A 39 -11.58 5.25 -9.45
CA HIS A 39 -10.39 4.73 -8.79
C HIS A 39 -10.22 5.30 -7.38
N ILE A 40 -9.81 4.44 -6.45
CA ILE A 40 -9.46 4.82 -5.07
C ILE A 40 -7.99 4.49 -4.87
N PHE A 41 -7.22 5.48 -4.41
CA PHE A 41 -5.82 5.30 -4.00
C PHE A 41 -5.74 5.21 -2.48
N ILE A 42 -5.14 4.12 -2.01
CA ILE A 42 -4.92 3.89 -0.57
C ILE A 42 -3.41 3.98 -0.33
N LYS A 43 -3.00 4.94 0.49
CA LYS A 43 -1.63 5.03 1.00
C LYS A 43 -1.62 4.58 2.46
N PRO A 44 -0.97 3.45 2.79
CA PRO A 44 -0.80 3.04 4.17
C PRO A 44 0.32 3.81 4.88
N SER A 45 0.42 3.63 6.20
CA SER A 45 1.60 4.02 6.94
C SER A 45 2.80 3.17 6.51
N GLY A 46 4.02 3.71 6.59
CA GLY A 46 5.25 2.99 6.23
C GLY A 46 5.54 1.73 7.07
N VAL A 47 4.77 1.51 8.14
CA VAL A 47 4.87 0.37 9.07
C VAL A 47 3.66 -0.58 9.00
N GLY A 48 2.86 -0.52 7.93
CA GLY A 48 1.73 -1.42 7.71
C GLY A 48 2.08 -2.61 6.83
N ASN A 49 1.53 -3.79 7.13
CA ASN A 49 1.55 -4.92 6.20
C ASN A 49 0.60 -4.66 5.03
N LEU A 50 1.08 -4.87 3.81
CA LEU A 50 0.25 -4.82 2.61
C LEU A 50 -0.78 -5.95 2.61
N SER A 51 -0.39 -7.13 3.07
CA SER A 51 -1.29 -8.29 3.16
C SER A 51 -2.51 -8.03 4.05
N ASP A 52 -2.35 -7.28 5.15
CA ASP A 52 -3.47 -6.94 6.04
C ASP A 52 -4.44 -5.95 5.40
N ILE A 53 -3.93 -4.97 4.65
CA ILE A 53 -4.76 -4.02 3.88
C ILE A 53 -5.54 -4.77 2.80
N VAL A 54 -4.90 -5.70 2.09
CA VAL A 54 -5.55 -6.55 1.09
C VAL A 54 -6.69 -7.34 1.72
N LYS A 55 -6.48 -7.97 2.88
CA LYS A 55 -7.53 -8.70 3.61
C LYS A 55 -8.72 -7.79 3.95
N VAL A 56 -8.45 -6.56 4.40
CA VAL A 56 -9.49 -5.57 4.73
C VAL A 56 -10.28 -5.17 3.48
N CYS A 57 -9.60 -4.83 2.38
CA CYS A 57 -10.23 -4.48 1.12
C CYS A 57 -11.10 -5.61 0.56
N LYS A 58 -10.61 -6.87 0.61
CA LYS A 58 -11.39 -8.05 0.21
C LYS A 58 -12.65 -8.22 1.05
N LYS A 59 -12.53 -8.14 2.38
CA LYS A 59 -13.70 -8.20 3.28
C LYS A 59 -14.72 -7.10 3.01
N ILE A 60 -14.27 -5.90 2.65
CA ILE A 60 -15.18 -4.79 2.29
C ILE A 60 -15.90 -5.11 0.99
N SER A 61 -15.18 -5.56 -0.04
CA SER A 61 -15.76 -5.96 -1.31
C SER A 61 -16.79 -7.10 -1.17
N GLU A 62 -16.58 -8.03 -0.25
CA GLU A 62 -17.52 -9.15 0.00
C GLU A 62 -18.78 -8.71 0.75
N ASN A 63 -18.71 -7.64 1.56
CA ASN A 63 -19.77 -7.22 2.48
C ASN A 63 -20.34 -5.82 2.15
N SER A 64 -20.19 -5.36 0.92
CA SER A 64 -20.65 -4.06 0.46
C SER A 64 -21.50 -4.20 -0.79
N ASP A 65 -22.52 -3.36 -0.92
CA ASP A 65 -23.37 -3.31 -2.11
C ASP A 65 -22.64 -2.71 -3.32
N PHE A 66 -21.45 -2.14 -3.10
CA PHE A 66 -20.60 -1.57 -4.14
C PHE A 66 -19.61 -2.60 -4.66
N LEU A 67 -19.64 -2.86 -5.97
CA LEU A 67 -18.64 -3.69 -6.63
C LEU A 67 -17.28 -2.95 -6.63
N THR A 68 -16.40 -3.37 -5.73
CA THR A 68 -15.02 -2.87 -5.65
C THR A 68 -14.05 -4.01 -5.96
N ARG A 69 -12.91 -3.69 -6.58
CA ARG A 69 -11.85 -4.68 -6.79
C ARG A 69 -10.49 -4.03 -6.61
N ILE A 70 -9.54 -4.81 -6.13
CA ILE A 70 -8.15 -4.38 -6.07
C ILE A 70 -7.55 -4.52 -7.46
N ASN A 71 -7.14 -3.40 -8.07
CA ASN A 71 -6.50 -3.40 -9.39
C ASN A 71 -4.98 -3.61 -9.28
N HIS A 72 -4.32 -2.83 -8.41
CA HIS A 72 -2.87 -2.81 -8.28
C HIS A 72 -2.44 -2.78 -6.82
N LEU A 73 -1.34 -3.48 -6.54
CA LEU A 73 -0.63 -3.51 -5.26
C LEU A 73 0.80 -3.07 -5.55
N ILE A 74 1.10 -1.83 -5.19
CA ILE A 74 2.31 -1.13 -5.65
C ILE A 74 3.21 -0.88 -4.45
N ILE A 75 4.49 -1.22 -4.59
CA ILE A 75 5.56 -0.77 -3.69
C ILE A 75 6.59 0.06 -4.46
N ILE A 76 7.13 1.07 -3.80
CA ILE A 76 8.29 1.83 -4.28
C ILE A 76 9.47 1.45 -3.38
N VAL A 77 10.48 0.83 -3.98
CA VAL A 77 11.71 0.40 -3.31
C VAL A 77 12.80 1.42 -3.62
N ASP A 78 13.31 2.09 -2.59
CA ASP A 78 14.55 2.84 -2.69
C ASP A 78 15.72 1.86 -2.68
N VAL A 79 16.35 1.66 -3.84
CA VAL A 79 17.42 0.65 -3.94
C VAL A 79 18.68 1.09 -3.21
N SER A 80 18.87 2.39 -2.99
CA SER A 80 20.04 2.91 -2.26
C SER A 80 19.93 2.63 -0.76
N ALA A 81 18.72 2.61 -0.21
CA ALA A 81 18.42 2.38 1.21
C ALA A 81 17.79 1.01 1.49
N PHE A 82 17.82 0.07 0.53
CA PHE A 82 17.16 -1.23 0.66
C PHE A 82 17.54 -2.00 1.94
N ASP A 83 18.84 -2.06 2.26
CA ASP A 83 19.36 -2.80 3.41
C ASP A 83 18.94 -2.12 4.72
N ASP A 84 19.02 -0.78 4.78
CA ASP A 84 18.54 0.00 5.93
C ASP A 84 17.03 -0.20 6.15
N TYR A 85 16.23 -0.21 5.09
CA TYR A 85 14.79 -0.44 5.21
C TYR A 85 14.47 -1.88 5.64
N LEU A 86 15.22 -2.85 5.14
CA LEU A 86 15.09 -4.24 5.55
C LEU A 86 15.45 -4.42 7.03
N ASP A 87 16.54 -3.83 7.50
CA ASP A 87 16.99 -3.95 8.89
C ASP A 87 16.03 -3.23 9.86
N ASN A 88 15.53 -2.06 9.48
CA ASN A 88 14.69 -1.24 10.36
C ASN A 88 13.22 -1.69 10.40
N PHE A 89 12.66 -2.12 9.27
CA PHE A 89 11.23 -2.47 9.15
C PHE A 89 10.98 -3.97 9.02
N GLY A 90 12.02 -4.76 8.73
CA GLY A 90 12.00 -6.22 8.75
C GLY A 90 10.81 -6.81 8.00
N GLY A 91 10.00 -7.58 8.74
CA GLY A 91 8.83 -8.26 8.21
C GLY A 91 7.80 -7.34 7.53
N PHE A 92 7.66 -6.08 7.97
CA PHE A 92 6.71 -5.15 7.34
C PHE A 92 7.16 -4.78 5.92
N TYR A 93 8.46 -4.54 5.74
CA TYR A 93 9.01 -4.20 4.43
C TYR A 93 8.99 -5.39 3.49
N LEU A 94 9.33 -6.58 3.99
CA LEU A 94 9.25 -7.82 3.21
C LEU A 94 7.80 -8.17 2.83
N ASP A 95 6.84 -8.03 3.74
CA ASP A 95 5.42 -8.26 3.43
C ASP A 95 4.94 -7.33 2.30
N GLN A 96 5.33 -6.05 2.34
CA GLN A 96 4.99 -5.11 1.27
C GLN A 96 5.60 -5.53 -0.08
N ILE A 97 6.86 -5.96 -0.11
CA ILE A 97 7.53 -6.42 -1.33
C ILE A 97 6.82 -7.67 -1.89
N GLN A 98 6.62 -8.69 -1.04
CA GLN A 98 6.10 -10.00 -1.44
C GLN A 98 4.64 -9.96 -1.91
N ASN A 99 3.83 -9.04 -1.35
CA ASN A 99 2.42 -8.93 -1.71
C ASN A 99 2.15 -7.91 -2.82
N ALA A 100 3.17 -7.17 -3.28
CA ALA A 100 3.02 -6.23 -4.39
C ALA A 100 3.04 -6.98 -5.73
N ASN A 101 2.20 -6.53 -6.67
CA ASN A 101 2.24 -7.01 -8.06
C ASN A 101 2.98 -6.04 -8.99
N ILE A 102 3.30 -4.83 -8.50
CA ILE A 102 4.11 -3.84 -9.20
C ILE A 102 5.17 -3.33 -8.23
N ILE A 103 6.43 -3.47 -8.61
CA ILE A 103 7.58 -2.98 -7.85
C ILE A 103 8.24 -1.88 -8.66
N PHE A 104 8.26 -0.65 -8.13
CA PHE A 104 9.02 0.45 -8.70
C PHE A 104 10.34 0.61 -7.97
N LEU A 105 11.43 0.60 -8.72
CA LEU A 105 12.76 0.89 -8.19
C LEU A 105 13.02 2.39 -8.30
N SER A 106 13.38 3.02 -7.20
CA SER A 106 13.74 4.44 -7.12
C SER A 106 15.19 4.60 -6.69
N ARG A 107 15.82 5.72 -7.08
CA ARG A 107 17.24 6.04 -6.81
C ARG A 107 18.23 5.01 -7.35
N VAL A 108 17.93 4.44 -8.51
CA VAL A 108 18.80 3.46 -9.19
C VAL A 108 20.14 4.06 -9.63
N ASP A 109 20.15 5.35 -9.89
CA ASP A 109 21.32 6.17 -10.22
C ASP A 109 22.34 6.28 -9.08
N ASN A 110 21.92 6.03 -7.83
CA ASN A 110 22.78 6.10 -6.66
C ASN A 110 23.55 4.80 -6.35
N ILE A 111 23.35 3.74 -7.14
CA ILE A 111 24.03 2.46 -6.94
C ILE A 111 24.64 1.92 -8.23
N ASP A 112 25.73 1.17 -8.10
CA ASP A 112 26.35 0.51 -9.25
C ASP A 112 25.50 -0.69 -9.76
N ASP A 113 25.69 -1.02 -11.03
CA ASP A 113 24.95 -2.10 -11.72
C ASP A 113 25.06 -3.46 -11.02
N LYS A 114 26.19 -3.73 -10.34
CA LYS A 114 26.41 -5.01 -9.66
C LYS A 114 25.53 -5.11 -8.42
N LYS A 115 25.49 -4.04 -7.60
CA LYS A 115 24.61 -3.94 -6.44
C LYS A 115 23.14 -3.93 -6.84
N LEU A 116 22.78 -3.22 -7.92
CA LEU A 116 21.41 -3.20 -8.43
C LEU A 116 20.94 -4.61 -8.80
N LYS A 117 21.74 -5.39 -9.53
CA LYS A 117 21.40 -6.77 -9.89
C LYS A 117 21.17 -7.67 -8.68
N ILE A 118 22.02 -7.55 -7.64
CA ILE A 118 21.85 -8.30 -6.39
C ILE A 118 20.53 -7.94 -5.73
N LYS A 119 20.23 -6.65 -5.58
CA LYS A 119 18.98 -6.19 -4.95
C LYS A 119 17.74 -6.62 -5.75
N CYS A 120 17.78 -6.52 -7.08
CA CYS A 120 16.71 -7.02 -7.92
C CYS A 120 16.48 -8.53 -7.74
N SER A 121 17.54 -9.33 -7.60
CA SER A 121 17.37 -10.79 -7.42
C SER A 121 16.60 -11.17 -6.15
N VAL A 122 16.65 -10.33 -5.11
CA VAL A 122 15.89 -10.52 -3.86
C VAL A 122 14.43 -10.10 -4.01
N LEU A 123 14.14 -9.16 -4.92
CA LEU A 123 12.79 -8.63 -5.18
C LEU A 123 11.93 -9.54 -6.09
N TYR A 124 12.52 -10.54 -6.74
CA TYR A 124 11.86 -11.49 -7.64
C TYR A 124 11.59 -12.87 -7.00
N LEU A 125 11.75 -13.01 -5.68
CA LEU A 125 11.39 -14.20 -4.90
C LEU A 125 9.93 -14.12 -4.42
#